data_AF-A0A3D8J7Z2-F1
#
_entry.id   AF-A0A3D8J7Z2-F1
#
_cell.length_a   1.000
_cell.length_b   1.000
_cell.length_c   1.000
_cell.angle_alpha   90.00
_cell.angle_beta   90.00
_cell.angle_gamma   90.00
#
_symmetry.space_group_name_H-M   'P 1'
#
loop_
_entity.id
_entity.type
_entity.pdbx_description
1 polymer ?
#
loop_
_entity_poly.entity_id
_entity_poly.type
_entity_poly.pdbx_seq_one_letter_code
_entity_poly.pdbx_strand_id
1 'polypeptide(L)'
;MQKIIHILRGIAHYYSLTFVIFPTRPKHYLLLSQSSKKITQACVIFCYIALCYMGCATHYPDYSKKEALPFTHKTFTLEVRENKNIQTQILHIFHQDKTYIFALFDLLGTPLALKEFKQGKFINKKFLPPKQYYNILFLSILTLIEKQKKEEIISLKNITIKVQEIENLHE
;
A
#
# COMPACT_ATOMS: atom_id res chain seq x y z
N MET A 1 -11.34 -24.19 9.84
CA MET A 1 -12.44 -23.72 8.94
C MET A 1 -13.80 -24.21 9.45
N GLN A 2 -14.24 -23.85 10.66
CA GLN A 2 -15.52 -24.33 11.21
C GLN A 2 -16.47 -23.21 11.68
N LYS A 3 -15.98 -21.96 11.83
CA LYS A 3 -16.80 -20.83 12.28
C LYS A 3 -17.64 -20.17 11.17
N ILE A 4 -17.32 -20.38 9.90
CA ILE A 4 -18.04 -19.76 8.77
C ILE A 4 -19.36 -20.50 8.46
N ILE A 5 -19.42 -21.81 8.74
CA ILE A 5 -20.62 -22.64 8.49
C ILE A 5 -21.78 -22.30 9.45
N HIS A 6 -21.47 -21.87 10.68
CA HIS A 6 -22.50 -21.50 11.66
C HIS A 6 -23.24 -20.19 11.32
N ILE A 7 -22.57 -19.24 10.66
CA ILE A 7 -23.19 -17.96 10.27
C ILE A 7 -24.17 -18.19 9.09
N LEU A 8 -23.85 -19.10 8.17
CA LEU A 8 -24.71 -19.42 7.03
C LEU A 8 -25.99 -20.18 7.43
N ARG A 9 -25.97 -20.99 8.50
CA ARG A 9 -27.18 -21.65 9.04
C ARG A 9 -28.13 -20.70 9.76
N GLY A 10 -27.63 -19.60 10.34
CA GLY A 10 -28.47 -18.60 11.01
C GLY A 10 -29.32 -17.78 10.05
N ILE A 11 -28.83 -17.53 8.83
CA ILE A 11 -29.53 -16.71 7.84
C ILE A 11 -30.66 -17.50 7.15
N ALA A 12 -30.52 -18.82 7.00
CA ALA A 12 -31.54 -19.66 6.37
C ALA A 12 -32.83 -19.81 7.20
N HIS A 13 -32.75 -19.67 8.54
CA HIS A 13 -33.93 -19.80 9.41
C HIS A 13 -34.80 -18.54 9.49
N TYR A 14 -34.31 -17.38 9.06
CA TYR A 14 -35.07 -16.12 9.14
C TYR A 14 -36.10 -15.97 8.02
N TYR A 15 -36.03 -16.80 6.97
CA TYR A 15 -36.92 -16.72 5.80
C TYR A 15 -38.10 -17.70 5.83
N SER A 16 -38.29 -18.49 6.90
CA SER A 16 -39.30 -19.55 6.93
C SER A 16 -40.54 -19.26 7.80
N LEU A 17 -40.63 -18.10 8.46
CA LEU A 17 -41.74 -17.83 9.41
C LEU A 17 -42.31 -16.42 9.27
N THR A 18 -43.06 -16.20 8.20
CA THR A 18 -44.24 -15.33 8.22
C THR A 18 -45.00 -15.62 6.94
N PHE A 19 -46.11 -16.36 7.01
CA PHE A 19 -47.35 -16.06 6.29
C PHE A 19 -48.44 -17.04 6.75
N VAL A 20 -49.18 -16.60 7.76
CA VAL A 20 -50.49 -17.14 8.15
C VAL A 20 -51.53 -16.64 7.13
N ILE A 21 -52.46 -17.55 6.82
CA ILE A 21 -53.58 -17.57 5.84
C ILE A 21 -54.64 -16.48 6.19
N PHE A 22 -55.38 -15.78 5.31
CA PHE A 22 -56.38 -16.11 4.26
C PHE A 22 -57.00 -14.76 3.73
N PRO A 23 -58.04 -14.69 2.84
CA PRO A 23 -58.11 -14.87 1.38
C PRO A 23 -58.39 -13.56 0.59
N THR A 24 -58.45 -13.72 -0.74
CA THR A 24 -59.19 -12.94 -1.77
C THR A 24 -58.37 -12.09 -2.75
N ARG A 25 -58.65 -12.36 -4.04
CA ARG A 25 -58.27 -11.67 -5.29
C ARG A 25 -56.93 -12.07 -5.93
N PRO A 26 -56.95 -12.93 -6.97
CA PRO A 26 -55.79 -13.16 -7.80
C PRO A 26 -55.76 -12.11 -8.92
N LYS A 27 -54.68 -11.30 -9.01
CA LYS A 27 -54.16 -10.74 -10.28
C LYS A 27 -52.91 -9.86 -10.17
N HIS A 28 -52.44 -9.47 -8.99
CA HIS A 28 -51.31 -8.52 -8.86
C HIS A 28 -49.94 -9.09 -8.41
N TYR A 29 -49.81 -10.39 -8.21
CA TYR A 29 -48.58 -10.97 -7.63
C TYR A 29 -47.43 -11.20 -8.61
N LEU A 30 -47.65 -11.16 -9.93
CA LEU A 30 -46.61 -11.48 -10.91
C LEU A 30 -45.61 -10.32 -11.16
N LEU A 31 -46.02 -9.07 -10.94
CA LEU A 31 -45.17 -7.89 -11.21
C LEU A 31 -44.13 -7.61 -10.11
N LEU A 32 -44.41 -8.00 -8.86
CA LEU A 32 -43.50 -7.76 -7.74
C LEU A 32 -42.31 -8.74 -7.70
N SER A 33 -42.48 -9.96 -8.24
CA SER A 33 -41.41 -10.98 -8.25
C SER A 33 -40.30 -10.71 -9.28
N GLN A 34 -40.60 -9.97 -10.35
CA GLN A 34 -39.62 -9.57 -11.37
C GLN A 34 -38.80 -8.34 -10.93
N SER A 35 -39.42 -7.43 -10.17
CA SER A 35 -38.77 -6.21 -9.68
C SER A 35 -37.74 -6.52 -8.59
N SER A 36 -38.05 -7.42 -7.65
CA SER A 36 -37.12 -7.77 -6.57
C SER A 36 -35.86 -8.48 -7.09
N LYS A 37 -35.96 -9.37 -8.09
CA LYS A 37 -34.81 -10.05 -8.70
C LYS A 37 -33.82 -9.08 -9.35
N LYS A 38 -34.30 -8.02 -10.00
CA LYS A 38 -33.45 -7.00 -10.62
C LYS A 38 -32.72 -6.15 -9.58
N ILE A 39 -33.40 -5.83 -8.48
CA ILE A 39 -32.80 -5.08 -7.35
C ILE A 39 -31.74 -5.93 -6.65
N THR A 40 -32.02 -7.20 -6.37
CA THR A 40 -31.05 -8.12 -5.77
C THR A 40 -29.83 -8.34 -6.66
N GLN A 41 -30.03 -8.49 -7.98
CA GLN A 41 -28.95 -8.64 -8.95
C GLN A 41 -28.08 -7.37 -9.03
N ALA A 42 -28.69 -6.18 -8.98
CA ALA A 42 -27.96 -4.91 -8.97
C ALA A 42 -27.13 -4.74 -7.68
N CYS A 43 -27.68 -5.10 -6.51
CA CYS A 43 -26.94 -5.07 -5.24
C CYS A 43 -25.75 -6.04 -5.22
N VAL A 44 -25.90 -7.25 -5.78
CA VAL A 44 -24.80 -8.23 -5.84
C VAL A 44 -23.68 -7.74 -6.76
N ILE A 45 -24.01 -7.14 -7.91
CA ILE A 45 -23.01 -6.55 -8.83
C ILE A 45 -22.30 -5.36 -8.16
N PHE A 46 -23.03 -4.49 -7.47
CA PHE A 46 -22.45 -3.36 -6.74
C PHE A 46 -21.50 -3.83 -5.63
N CYS A 47 -21.88 -4.85 -4.85
CA CYS A 47 -21.02 -5.45 -3.83
C CYS A 47 -19.77 -6.11 -4.46
N TYR A 48 -19.90 -6.78 -5.60
CA TYR A 48 -18.77 -7.39 -6.29
C TYR A 48 -17.77 -6.34 -6.79
N ILE A 49 -18.27 -5.27 -7.39
CA ILE A 49 -17.46 -4.13 -7.83
C ILE A 49 -16.78 -3.45 -6.64
N ALA A 50 -17.50 -3.22 -5.54
CA ALA A 50 -16.93 -2.63 -4.32
C ALA A 50 -15.83 -3.52 -3.69
N LEU A 51 -16.01 -4.84 -3.69
CA LEU A 51 -14.99 -5.81 -3.23
C LEU A 51 -13.75 -5.80 -4.13
N CYS A 52 -13.90 -5.66 -5.44
CA CYS A 52 -12.77 -5.50 -6.37
C CYS A 52 -12.02 -4.17 -6.18
N TYR A 53 -12.70 -3.12 -5.70
CA TYR A 53 -12.10 -1.82 -5.40
C TYR A 53 -11.61 -1.67 -3.94
N MET A 54 -11.78 -2.68 -3.08
CA MET A 54 -11.04 -2.75 -1.81
C MET A 54 -9.57 -3.02 -2.15
N GLY A 55 -8.83 -1.96 -2.44
CA GLY A 55 -7.52 -1.99 -3.05
C GLY A 55 -6.56 -2.96 -2.36
N CYS A 56 -5.73 -3.61 -3.18
CA CYS A 56 -4.54 -4.33 -2.72
C CYS A 56 -3.73 -3.38 -1.84
N ALA A 57 -3.88 -3.50 -0.52
CA ALA A 57 -2.97 -2.88 0.42
C ALA A 57 -1.60 -3.53 0.17
N THR A 58 -0.70 -2.80 -0.49
CA THR A 58 0.68 -3.21 -0.67
C THR A 58 1.34 -3.30 0.70
N HIS A 59 1.37 -4.52 1.24
CA HIS A 59 2.06 -4.81 2.49
C HIS A 59 3.52 -5.11 2.14
N TYR A 60 4.42 -4.25 2.61
CA TYR A 60 5.85 -4.42 2.40
C TYR A 60 6.45 -5.33 3.48
N PRO A 61 7.60 -5.98 3.22
CA PRO A 61 8.31 -6.75 4.24
C PRO A 61 8.50 -5.89 5.49
N ASP A 62 8.09 -6.44 6.63
CA ASP A 62 8.04 -5.71 7.87
C ASP A 62 9.43 -5.65 8.52
N TYR A 63 10.18 -4.58 8.20
CA TYR A 63 11.46 -4.30 8.86
C TYR A 63 11.32 -4.02 10.38
N SER A 64 10.11 -4.02 10.96
CA SER A 64 9.92 -3.96 12.41
C SER A 64 10.04 -5.32 13.12
N LYS A 65 9.94 -6.43 12.37
CA LYS A 65 10.09 -7.80 12.89
C LYS A 65 11.50 -8.36 12.73
N LYS A 66 12.27 -7.80 11.80
CA LYS A 66 13.68 -8.12 11.60
C LYS A 66 14.51 -7.39 12.65
N GLU A 67 15.64 -7.96 13.07
CA GLU A 67 16.60 -7.23 13.91
C GLU A 67 16.88 -5.88 13.25
N ALA A 68 16.73 -4.82 14.03
CA ALA A 68 16.80 -3.48 13.48
C ALA A 68 18.21 -3.23 12.93
N LEU A 69 18.31 -2.62 11.74
CA LEU A 69 19.61 -2.40 11.12
C LEU A 69 20.48 -1.50 12.04
N PRO A 70 21.75 -1.84 12.26
CA PRO A 70 22.60 -1.17 13.25
C PRO A 70 23.15 0.15 12.70
N PHE A 71 22.28 1.11 12.42
CA PHE A 71 22.65 2.47 12.06
C PHE A 71 21.66 3.48 12.65
N THR A 72 22.14 4.68 12.94
CA THR A 72 21.29 5.81 13.37
C THR A 72 21.01 6.75 12.20
N HIS A 73 22.02 6.99 11.36
CA HIS A 73 21.95 7.86 10.20
C HIS A 73 22.85 7.34 9.08
N LYS A 74 22.35 7.39 7.83
CA LYS A 74 23.12 7.18 6.61
C LYS A 74 22.69 8.18 5.55
N THR A 75 23.61 8.55 4.68
CA THR A 75 23.36 9.48 3.58
C THR A 75 23.76 8.83 2.26
N PHE A 76 22.97 9.07 1.21
CA PHE A 76 23.19 8.53 -0.12
C PHE A 76 23.05 9.62 -1.18
N THR A 77 23.93 9.59 -2.16
CA THR A 77 23.76 10.29 -3.42
C THR A 77 22.98 9.41 -4.38
N LEU A 78 21.97 9.99 -5.02
CA LEU A 78 21.15 9.32 -6.04
C LEU A 78 21.33 10.04 -7.37
N GLU A 79 21.95 9.40 -8.34
CA GLU A 79 21.96 9.88 -9.72
C GLU A 79 20.78 9.25 -10.46
N VAL A 80 19.71 10.03 -10.64
CA VAL A 80 18.47 9.61 -11.30
C VAL A 80 18.56 9.96 -12.77
N ARG A 81 18.61 8.94 -13.62
CA ARG A 81 18.50 9.07 -15.08
C ARG A 81 17.09 8.69 -15.51
N GLU A 82 16.35 9.68 -16.02
CA GLU A 82 15.01 9.49 -16.56
C GLU A 82 15.00 10.03 -18.00
N ASN A 83 14.93 9.13 -18.97
CA ASN A 83 15.16 9.41 -20.39
C ASN A 83 16.54 10.05 -20.66
N LYS A 84 16.58 11.36 -20.96
CA LYS A 84 17.80 12.14 -21.22
C LYS A 84 18.17 13.09 -20.07
N ASN A 85 17.31 13.19 -19.05
CA ASN A 85 17.54 14.07 -17.92
C ASN A 85 18.28 13.32 -16.83
N ILE A 86 19.35 13.92 -16.33
CA ILE A 86 20.13 13.43 -15.20
C ILE A 86 19.90 14.40 -14.05
N GLN A 87 19.42 13.89 -12.92
CA GLN A 87 19.19 14.65 -11.72
C GLN A 87 19.92 13.99 -10.55
N THR A 88 20.70 14.78 -9.83
CA THR A 88 21.34 14.32 -8.59
C THR A 88 20.50 14.74 -7.41
N GLN A 89 20.23 13.78 -6.52
CA GLN A 89 19.43 13.95 -5.31
C GLN A 89 20.22 13.41 -4.12
N ILE A 90 19.93 13.93 -2.93
CA ILE A 90 20.53 13.50 -1.67
C ILE A 90 19.45 12.89 -0.81
N LEU A 91 19.66 11.65 -0.38
CA LEU A 91 18.77 10.93 0.52
C LEU A 91 19.44 10.77 1.88
N HIS A 92 18.79 11.29 2.91
CA HIS A 92 19.11 10.98 4.29
C HIS A 92 18.14 9.93 4.83
N ILE A 93 18.69 8.92 5.49
CA ILE A 93 17.93 7.88 6.17
C ILE A 93 18.29 7.93 7.65
N PHE A 94 17.28 8.13 8.48
CA PHE A 94 17.40 8.06 9.93
C PHE A 94 16.66 6.83 10.42
N HIS A 95 17.18 6.21 11.47
CA HIS A 95 16.52 5.10 12.12
C HIS A 95 16.40 5.38 13.62
N GLN A 96 15.16 5.47 14.08
CA GLN A 96 14.82 5.78 15.48
C GLN A 96 13.55 5.01 15.86
N ASP A 97 13.53 4.40 17.05
CA ASP A 97 12.34 3.76 17.62
C ASP A 97 11.61 2.81 16.65
N LYS A 98 12.38 1.97 15.94
CA LYS A 98 11.89 1.01 14.91
C LYS A 98 11.18 1.67 13.72
N THR A 99 11.45 2.95 13.49
CA THR A 99 10.91 3.74 12.39
C THR A 99 12.07 4.23 11.53
N TYR A 100 11.97 4.01 10.21
CA TYR A 100 12.91 4.57 9.26
C TYR A 100 12.34 5.86 8.67
N ILE A 101 13.09 6.94 8.74
CA ILE A 101 12.70 8.26 8.21
C ILE A 101 13.56 8.52 6.98
N PHE A 102 12.91 8.78 5.85
CA PHE A 102 13.53 9.06 4.56
C PHE A 102 13.29 10.51 4.21
N ALA A 103 14.35 11.30 4.13
CA ALA A 103 14.32 12.70 3.73
C ALA A 103 15.13 12.86 2.43
N LEU A 104 14.45 13.17 1.34
CA LEU A 104 15.01 13.28 0.01
C LEU A 104 15.00 14.74 -0.43
N PHE A 105 16.14 15.21 -0.92
CA PHE A 105 16.37 16.56 -1.40
C PHE A 105 16.95 16.54 -2.81
N ASP A 106 16.71 17.59 -3.59
CA ASP A 106 17.54 17.85 -4.77
C ASP A 106 18.91 18.40 -4.36
N LEU A 107 19.81 18.59 -5.33
CA LEU A 107 21.14 19.14 -5.10
C LEU A 107 21.13 20.58 -4.54
N LEU A 108 20.03 21.32 -4.72
CA LEU A 108 19.86 22.69 -4.24
C LEU A 108 19.26 22.75 -2.82
N GLY A 109 18.96 21.60 -2.21
CA GLY A 109 18.35 21.51 -0.88
C GLY A 109 16.83 21.63 -0.89
N THR A 110 16.19 21.61 -2.06
CA THR A 110 14.72 21.58 -2.15
C THR A 110 14.21 20.21 -1.68
N PRO A 111 13.29 20.15 -0.71
CA PRO A 111 12.74 18.89 -0.23
C PRO A 111 11.83 18.26 -1.29
N LEU A 112 12.20 17.05 -1.75
CA LEU A 112 11.47 16.27 -2.74
C LEU A 112 10.50 15.28 -2.09
N ALA A 113 10.91 14.64 -0.99
CA ALA A 113 10.06 13.69 -0.26
C ALA A 113 10.46 13.58 1.21
N LEU A 114 9.46 13.46 2.09
CA LEU A 114 9.66 13.06 3.48
C LEU A 114 8.69 11.93 3.82
N LYS A 115 9.23 10.73 4.11
CA LYS A 115 8.44 9.54 4.42
C LYS A 115 8.94 8.83 5.66
N GLU A 116 8.00 8.21 6.36
CA GLU A 116 8.30 7.26 7.43
C GLU A 116 7.92 5.85 6.97
N PHE A 117 8.78 4.88 7.27
CA PHE A 117 8.47 3.47 7.16
C PHE A 117 8.34 2.87 8.55
N LYS A 118 7.12 2.44 8.89
CA LYS A 118 6.76 1.87 10.19
C LYS A 118 5.75 0.75 9.99
N GLN A 119 5.94 -0.38 10.67
CA GLN A 119 5.02 -1.53 10.63
C GLN A 119 4.66 -1.98 9.19
N GLY A 120 5.65 -2.06 8.31
CA GLY A 120 5.47 -2.51 6.93
C GLY A 120 4.74 -1.53 6.00
N LYS A 121 4.57 -0.26 6.38
CA LYS A 121 3.86 0.76 5.60
C LYS A 121 4.65 2.06 5.48
N PHE A 122 4.56 2.70 4.32
CA PHE A 122 5.05 4.05 4.10
C PHE A 122 3.97 5.08 4.43
N ILE A 123 4.34 6.08 5.22
CA ILE A 123 3.50 7.22 5.58
C ILE A 123 4.19 8.47 5.02
N ASN A 124 3.53 9.20 4.14
CA ASN A 124 4.05 10.49 3.67
C ASN A 124 3.81 11.54 4.76
N LYS A 125 4.84 12.30 5.12
CA LYS A 125 4.73 13.34 6.16
C LYS A 125 4.51 14.73 5.59
N LYS A 126 5.26 15.10 4.55
CA LYS A 126 5.21 16.43 3.90
C LYS A 126 5.63 16.32 2.43
N PHE A 127 5.41 17.42 1.69
CA PHE A 127 5.83 17.70 0.31
C PHE A 127 4.96 17.10 -0.80
N LEU A 128 5.23 17.55 -2.03
CA LEU A 128 4.52 17.30 -3.30
C LEU A 128 4.10 15.83 -3.48
N PRO A 129 3.09 15.53 -4.33
CA PRO A 129 2.62 14.16 -4.55
C PRO A 129 3.81 13.23 -4.83
N PRO A 130 3.98 12.17 -4.03
CA PRO A 130 5.18 11.35 -4.09
C PRO A 130 5.25 10.67 -5.46
N LYS A 131 6.44 10.70 -6.08
CA LYS A 131 6.67 9.85 -7.25
C LYS A 131 6.41 8.40 -6.85
N GLN A 132 5.70 7.66 -7.70
CA GLN A 132 5.22 6.30 -7.39
C GLN A 132 6.36 5.33 -7.05
N TYR A 133 7.56 5.59 -7.56
CA TYR A 133 8.72 4.71 -7.40
C TYR A 133 9.46 4.87 -6.07
N TYR A 134 9.20 5.92 -5.28
CA TYR A 134 9.98 6.20 -4.06
C TYR A 134 9.89 5.08 -3.02
N ASN A 135 8.73 4.45 -2.85
CA ASN A 135 8.62 3.33 -1.90
C ASN A 135 9.53 2.17 -2.29
N ILE A 136 9.61 1.86 -3.60
CA ILE A 136 10.46 0.79 -4.12
C ILE A 136 11.92 1.16 -3.92
N LEU A 137 12.31 2.38 -4.30
CA LEU A 137 13.65 2.92 -4.10
C LEU A 137 14.08 2.81 -2.63
N PHE A 138 13.26 3.28 -1.69
CA PHE A 138 13.60 3.29 -0.27
C PHE A 138 13.78 1.87 0.30
N LEU A 139 12.95 0.91 -0.12
CA LEU A 139 13.11 -0.49 0.27
C LEU A 139 14.37 -1.13 -0.32
N SER A 140 14.70 -0.80 -1.58
CA SER A 140 15.94 -1.25 -2.20
C SER A 140 17.16 -0.75 -1.43
N ILE A 141 17.13 0.51 -0.97
CA ILE A 141 18.24 1.07 -0.18
C ILE A 141 18.34 0.43 1.20
N LEU A 142 17.21 0.13 1.87
CA LEU A 142 17.26 -0.66 3.11
C LEU A 142 17.87 -2.06 2.88
N THR A 143 17.57 -2.68 1.74
CA THR A 143 18.16 -3.98 1.35
C THR A 143 19.66 -3.85 1.08
N LEU A 144 20.10 -2.75 0.47
CA LEU A 144 21.50 -2.42 0.24
C LEU A 144 22.26 -2.27 1.56
N ILE A 145 21.68 -1.55 2.52
CA ILE A 145 22.24 -1.38 3.87
C ILE A 145 22.35 -2.72 4.59
N GLU A 146 21.30 -3.55 4.52
CA GLU A 146 21.31 -4.89 5.09
C GLU A 146 22.45 -5.75 4.52
N LYS A 147 22.70 -5.64 3.21
CA LYS A 147 23.78 -6.36 2.52
C LYS A 147 25.16 -5.70 2.69
N GLN A 148 25.26 -4.63 3.48
CA GLN A 148 26.50 -3.86 3.69
C GLN A 148 27.16 -3.39 2.39
N LYS A 149 26.36 -3.13 1.35
CA LYS A 149 26.85 -2.59 0.09
C LYS A 149 26.85 -1.06 0.16
N LYS A 150 27.86 -0.43 -0.44
CA LYS A 150 27.97 1.04 -0.50
C LYS A 150 27.41 1.62 -1.79
N GLU A 151 27.21 0.81 -2.83
CA GLU A 151 26.76 1.25 -4.13
C GLU A 151 25.85 0.21 -4.79
N GLU A 152 24.83 0.65 -5.50
CA GLU A 152 23.98 -0.20 -6.34
C GLU A 152 23.31 0.61 -7.45
N ILE A 153 23.05 -0.04 -8.59
CA ILE A 153 22.25 0.52 -9.66
C ILE A 153 20.85 -0.10 -9.58
N ILE A 154 19.85 0.75 -9.39
CA ILE A 154 18.44 0.36 -9.30
C ILE A 154 17.74 0.77 -10.60
N SER A 155 17.25 -0.21 -11.36
CA SER A 155 16.52 0.02 -12.60
C SER A 155 15.01 -0.15 -12.38
N LEU A 156 14.23 0.89 -12.68
CA LEU A 156 12.78 0.98 -12.49
C LEU A 156 12.11 1.45 -13.78
N LYS A 157 11.62 0.50 -14.60
CA LYS A 157 11.01 0.77 -15.92
C LYS A 157 11.91 1.68 -16.79
N ASN A 158 11.61 2.97 -16.83
CA ASN A 158 12.29 3.97 -17.67
C ASN A 158 13.28 4.85 -16.88
N ILE A 159 13.52 4.51 -15.61
CA ILE A 159 14.37 5.25 -14.70
C ILE A 159 15.50 4.33 -14.24
N THR A 160 16.73 4.82 -14.33
CA THR A 160 17.90 4.17 -13.72
C THR A 160 18.43 5.08 -12.63
N ILE A 161 18.61 4.52 -11.43
CA ILE A 161 19.08 5.27 -10.26
C ILE A 161 20.38 4.63 -9.80
N LYS A 162 21.47 5.38 -9.90
CA LYS A 162 22.74 4.99 -9.26
C LYS A 162 22.71 5.49 -7.82
N VAL A 163 22.81 4.57 -6.87
CA VAL A 163 22.85 4.87 -5.43
C VAL A 163 24.27 4.70 -4.95
N GLN A 164 24.80 5.71 -4.26
CA GLN A 164 26.12 5.65 -3.64
C GLN A 164 26.03 6.20 -2.22
N GLU A 165 26.48 5.43 -1.24
CA GLU A 165 26.59 5.87 0.14
C GLU A 165 27.66 6.97 0.23
N ILE A 166 27.31 8.06 0.91
CA ILE A 166 28.24 9.10 1.30
C ILE A 166 28.73 8.73 2.69
N GLU A 167 29.99 8.32 2.80
CA GLU A 167 30.62 8.17 4.10
C GLU A 167 30.84 9.55 4.71
N ASN A 168 30.11 9.85 5.78
CA ASN A 168 30.49 10.97 6.64
C ASN A 168 31.77 10.56 7.37
N LEU A 169 32.91 11.07 6.88
CA LEU A 169 34.18 11.14 7.60
C LEU A 169 34.01 12.08 8.80
N HIS A 170 33.38 11.60 9.87
CA HIS A 170 33.49 12.21 11.19
C HIS A 170 33.27 11.13 12.26
N GLU A 171 34.39 10.45 12.58
CA GLU A 171 34.70 9.98 13.94
C GLU A 171 34.95 11.19 14.85
#